data_AF-A0A2R4SVP1-F1
#
_entry.id   AF-A0A2R4SVP1-F1
#
_cell.length_a   1.000
_cell.length_b   1.000
_cell.length_c   1.000
_cell.angle_alpha   90.00
_cell.angle_beta   90.00
_cell.angle_gamma   90.00
#
_symmetry.space_group_name_H-M   'P 1'
#
loop_
_entity.id
_entity.type
_entity.pdbx_description
1 polymer ?
#
loop_
_entity_poly.entity_id
_entity_poly.type
_entity_poly.pdbx_seq_one_letter_code
_entity_poly.pdbx_strand_id
1 'polypeptide(L)'
;MTPPTAPGQPPTITVLPPHTAVDYASTASRLEDPHLLSNSLAICFLRTALIAVPVGGRRRGGCLDAGRSEIALAIRDLLLGRPGFPQPRVRLTSSQNRPHWVVEWGERAPDVRASSTDRYHFYGYSDIAIAAHTPKTLSPPGAARACPASPGAGQATSPGRRTGAE
;
A
#
# COMPACT_ATOMS: atom_id res chain seq x y z
N MET A 1 35.21 -7.69 16.04
CA MET A 1 35.40 -6.95 14.77
C MET A 1 34.41 -7.50 13.76
N THR A 2 33.35 -6.76 13.45
CA THR A 2 32.40 -7.11 12.38
C THR A 2 33.02 -6.68 11.05
N PRO A 3 33.11 -7.54 10.02
CA PRO A 3 33.67 -7.13 8.75
C PRO A 3 32.80 -6.04 8.10
N PRO A 4 33.39 -5.08 7.38
CA PRO A 4 32.63 -4.07 6.66
C PRO A 4 31.81 -4.74 5.55
N THR A 5 30.50 -4.49 5.54
CA THR A 5 29.59 -4.93 4.49
C THR A 5 30.08 -4.45 3.13
N ALA A 6 30.40 -5.37 2.22
CA ALA A 6 30.87 -5.05 0.88
C ALA A 6 29.79 -4.29 0.08
N PRO A 7 30.14 -3.21 -0.65
CA PRO A 7 29.19 -2.58 -1.57
C PRO A 7 28.81 -3.57 -2.67
N GLY A 8 27.50 -3.77 -2.86
CA GLY A 8 26.95 -4.60 -3.94
C GLY A 8 26.39 -5.98 -3.54
N GLN A 9 26.30 -6.32 -2.24
CA GLN A 9 25.54 -7.52 -1.88
C GLN A 9 24.03 -7.31 -2.12
N PRO A 10 23.35 -8.27 -2.76
CA PRO A 10 21.91 -8.20 -2.94
C PRO A 10 21.23 -8.13 -1.57
N PRO A 11 20.12 -7.39 -1.44
CA PRO A 11 19.40 -7.31 -0.18
C PRO A 11 18.97 -8.71 0.25
N THR A 12 19.26 -9.07 1.50
CA THR A 12 18.79 -10.33 2.07
C THR A 12 17.29 -10.25 2.27
N ILE A 13 16.55 -11.06 1.51
CA ILE A 13 15.11 -11.25 1.66
C ILE A 13 14.85 -12.69 2.07
N THR A 14 14.04 -12.86 3.11
CA THR A 14 13.65 -14.18 3.59
C THR A 14 12.14 -14.29 3.65
N VAL A 15 11.63 -15.49 3.38
CA VAL A 15 10.22 -15.83 3.56
C VAL A 15 10.07 -16.52 4.89
N LEU A 16 9.13 -16.03 5.68
CA LEU A 16 8.76 -16.56 6.99
C LEU A 16 7.28 -16.95 6.99
N PRO A 17 6.83 -17.74 7.99
CA PRO A 17 5.41 -18.01 8.19
C PRO A 17 4.59 -16.71 8.34
N PRO A 18 3.36 -16.63 7.82
CA PRO A 18 2.56 -15.39 7.82
C PRO A 18 2.43 -14.71 9.18
N HIS A 19 2.24 -15.51 10.23
CA HIS A 19 2.03 -15.03 11.60
C HIS A 19 3.26 -14.32 12.20
N THR A 20 4.43 -14.39 11.56
CA THR A 20 5.62 -13.64 12.00
C THR A 20 5.62 -12.20 11.48
N ALA A 21 4.72 -11.85 10.55
CA ALA A 21 4.63 -10.49 10.04
C ALA A 21 4.07 -9.54 11.10
N VAL A 22 4.68 -8.37 11.26
CA VAL A 22 4.29 -7.40 12.30
C VAL A 22 2.89 -6.82 12.07
N ASP A 23 2.43 -6.83 10.83
CA ASP A 23 1.11 -6.37 10.39
C ASP A 23 0.09 -7.51 10.24
N TYR A 24 0.43 -8.75 10.62
CA TYR A 24 -0.45 -9.92 10.48
C TYR A 24 -1.79 -9.72 11.18
N ALA A 25 -1.80 -9.40 12.47
CA ALA A 25 -3.04 -9.26 13.25
C ALA A 25 -3.93 -8.12 12.72
N SER A 26 -3.30 -7.02 12.29
CA SER A 26 -4.02 -5.90 11.70
C SER A 26 -4.64 -6.25 10.35
N THR A 27 -3.97 -7.08 9.56
CA THR A 27 -4.46 -7.57 8.27
C THR A 27 -5.56 -8.61 8.46
N ALA A 28 -5.37 -9.54 9.39
CA ALA A 28 -6.31 -10.60 9.71
C ALA A 28 -7.68 -10.07 10.19
N SER A 29 -7.68 -9.02 10.98
CA SER A 29 -8.93 -8.38 11.44
C SER A 29 -9.70 -7.62 10.36
N ARG A 30 -9.09 -7.41 9.19
CA ARG A 30 -9.67 -6.60 8.11
C ARG A 30 -10.07 -7.40 6.89
N LEU A 31 -9.48 -8.57 6.65
CA LEU A 31 -9.78 -9.38 5.48
C LEU A 31 -11.17 -10.03 5.58
N GLU A 32 -11.88 -10.05 4.45
CA GLU A 32 -13.16 -10.76 4.30
C GLU A 32 -12.96 -12.28 4.27
N ASP A 33 -11.89 -12.75 3.61
CA ASP A 33 -11.59 -14.18 3.45
C ASP A 33 -10.35 -14.56 4.29
N PRO A 34 -10.54 -15.20 5.46
CA PRO A 34 -9.44 -15.64 6.31
C PRO A 34 -8.55 -16.72 5.68
N HIS A 35 -9.03 -17.49 4.70
CA HIS A 35 -8.23 -18.55 4.07
C HIS A 35 -7.04 -17.99 3.27
N LEU A 36 -7.10 -16.71 2.88
CA LEU A 36 -5.96 -16.03 2.25
C LEU A 36 -4.77 -15.88 3.21
N LEU A 37 -5.00 -15.85 4.52
CA LEU A 37 -3.93 -15.74 5.51
C LEU A 37 -3.06 -17.00 5.57
N SER A 38 -3.66 -18.18 5.42
CA SER A 38 -2.94 -19.46 5.39
C SER A 38 -2.00 -19.56 4.18
N ASN A 39 -2.33 -18.86 3.09
CA ASN A 39 -1.55 -18.83 1.85
C ASN A 39 -0.69 -17.56 1.70
N SER A 40 -0.69 -16.69 2.72
CA SER A 40 0.14 -15.48 2.74
C SER A 40 1.61 -15.82 2.93
N LEU A 41 2.47 -14.83 2.76
CA LEU A 41 3.90 -14.92 3.03
C LEU A 41 4.28 -13.76 3.94
N ALA A 42 5.07 -14.00 4.98
CA ALA A 42 5.75 -12.92 5.67
C ALA A 42 7.09 -12.68 4.96
N ILE A 43 7.25 -11.51 4.35
CA ILE A 43 8.47 -11.15 3.62
C ILE A 43 9.31 -10.29 4.55
N CYS A 44 10.45 -10.84 4.98
CA CYS A 44 11.37 -10.19 5.89
C CYS A 44 12.51 -9.52 5.13
N PHE A 45 12.61 -8.20 5.28
CA PHE A 45 13.66 -7.34 4.73
C PHE A 45 13.94 -6.21 5.74
N LEU A 46 15.18 -5.72 5.80
CA LEU A 46 15.57 -4.65 6.74
C LEU A 46 15.16 -4.92 8.21
N ARG A 47 15.17 -6.19 8.63
CA ARG A 47 14.77 -6.68 9.97
C ARG A 47 13.27 -6.56 10.31
N THR A 48 12.43 -6.23 9.33
CA THR A 48 10.98 -6.18 9.49
C THR A 48 10.32 -7.18 8.56
N ALA A 49 9.37 -7.97 9.09
CA ALA A 49 8.55 -8.87 8.29
C ALA A 49 7.19 -8.24 8.04
N LEU A 50 6.82 -8.05 6.77
CA LEU A 50 5.51 -7.57 6.34
C LEU A 50 4.75 -8.66 5.60
N ILE A 51 3.43 -8.69 5.75
CA ILE A 51 2.59 -9.71 5.13
C ILE A 51 2.31 -9.38 3.65
N ALA A 52 2.58 -10.35 2.78
CA ALA A 52 2.12 -10.36 1.40
C ALA A 52 0.93 -11.32 1.29
N VAL A 53 -0.26 -10.76 1.10
CA VAL A 53 -1.51 -11.54 0.99
C VAL A 53 -1.83 -11.84 -0.48
N PRO A 54 -2.05 -13.12 -0.85
CA PRO A 54 -2.37 -13.49 -2.21
C PRO A 54 -3.71 -12.90 -2.67
N VAL A 55 -3.92 -12.87 -3.98
CA VAL A 55 -5.26 -12.66 -4.54
C VAL A 55 -6.13 -13.90 -4.33
N GLY A 56 -7.44 -13.73 -4.32
CA GLY A 56 -8.41 -14.80 -4.13
C GLY A 56 -9.71 -14.28 -3.53
N GLY A 57 -10.79 -15.03 -3.69
CA GLY A 57 -12.12 -14.57 -3.32
C GLY A 57 -12.44 -13.22 -4.00
N ARG A 58 -12.73 -12.20 -3.19
CA ARG A 58 -12.98 -10.82 -3.65
C ARG A 58 -11.71 -9.96 -3.76
N ARG A 59 -10.57 -10.42 -3.24
CA ARG A 59 -9.30 -9.67 -3.28
C ARG A 59 -8.67 -9.78 -4.67
N ARG A 60 -8.54 -8.64 -5.35
CA ARG A 60 -8.08 -8.58 -6.75
C ARG A 60 -6.61 -8.19 -6.91
N GLY A 61 -6.00 -7.64 -5.87
CA GLY A 61 -4.59 -7.29 -5.89
C GLY A 61 -4.01 -7.02 -4.51
N GLY A 62 -2.73 -6.71 -4.50
CA GLY A 62 -1.98 -6.36 -3.30
C GLY A 62 -0.82 -5.43 -3.60
N CYS A 63 -0.30 -4.82 -2.54
CA CYS A 63 0.80 -3.88 -2.59
C CYS A 63 1.64 -4.05 -1.33
N LEU A 64 2.96 -3.95 -1.44
CA LEU A 64 3.90 -3.95 -0.33
C LEU A 64 4.94 -2.85 -0.55
N ASP A 65 5.13 -2.01 0.46
CA ASP A 65 6.16 -0.95 0.43
C ASP A 65 7.53 -1.55 0.73
N ALA A 66 8.44 -1.46 -0.24
CA ALA A 66 9.79 -1.97 -0.13
C ALA A 66 10.80 -0.87 0.25
N GLY A 67 10.39 0.41 0.22
CA GLY A 67 11.24 1.58 0.44
C GLY A 67 12.25 1.82 -0.69
N ARG A 68 13.14 0.85 -0.94
CA ARG A 68 14.24 0.93 -1.90
C ARG A 68 14.02 0.06 -3.14
N SER A 69 14.59 0.46 -4.27
CA SER A 69 14.44 -0.22 -5.56
C SER A 69 15.01 -1.64 -5.55
N GLU A 70 16.16 -1.86 -4.90
CA GLU A 70 16.84 -3.16 -4.91
C GLU A 70 16.01 -4.20 -4.13
N ILE A 71 15.39 -3.75 -3.03
CA ILE A 71 14.46 -4.56 -2.24
C ILE A 71 13.20 -4.85 -3.07
N ALA A 72 12.62 -3.83 -3.72
CA ALA A 72 11.42 -4.01 -4.53
C ALA A 72 11.62 -5.03 -5.66
N LEU A 73 12.76 -4.99 -6.34
CA LEU A 73 13.12 -5.95 -7.38
C LEU A 73 13.25 -7.38 -6.82
N ALA A 74 13.96 -7.53 -5.70
CA ALA A 74 14.12 -8.84 -5.07
C ALA A 74 12.79 -9.41 -4.54
N ILE A 75 11.89 -8.58 -4.02
CA ILE A 75 10.52 -9.00 -3.63
C ILE A 75 9.70 -9.38 -4.86
N ARG A 76 9.76 -8.61 -5.95
CA ARG A 76 9.08 -8.95 -7.22
C ARG A 76 9.52 -10.33 -7.71
N ASP A 77 10.83 -10.57 -7.77
CA ASP A 77 11.40 -11.81 -8.26
C ASP A 77 11.06 -12.99 -7.34
N LEU A 78 11.01 -12.75 -6.03
CA LEU A 78 10.53 -13.73 -5.05
C LEU A 78 9.07 -14.14 -5.29
N LEU A 79 8.20 -13.20 -5.64
CA LEU A 79 6.77 -13.45 -5.88
C LEU A 79 6.47 -14.03 -7.27
N LEU A 80 7.39 -13.87 -8.22
CA LEU A 80 7.19 -14.28 -9.60
C LEU A 80 6.95 -15.80 -9.68
N GLY A 81 5.86 -16.19 -10.35
CA GLY A 81 5.47 -17.59 -10.52
C GLY A 81 4.85 -18.25 -9.28
N ARG A 82 4.71 -17.53 -8.15
CA ARG A 82 4.06 -18.08 -6.96
C ARG A 82 2.53 -18.05 -7.09
N PRO A 83 1.82 -19.14 -6.77
CA PRO A 83 0.37 -19.15 -6.71
C PRO A 83 -0.17 -18.04 -5.81
N GLY A 84 -1.21 -17.35 -6.27
CA GLY A 84 -1.81 -16.22 -5.54
C GLY A 84 -1.11 -14.87 -5.72
N PHE A 85 0.03 -14.80 -6.40
CA PHE A 85 0.74 -13.54 -6.67
C PHE A 85 0.93 -13.28 -8.18
N PRO A 86 -0.16 -13.16 -8.95
CA PRO A 86 -0.05 -13.01 -10.39
C PRO A 86 0.57 -11.65 -10.76
N GLN A 87 1.45 -11.67 -11.76
CA GLN A 87 2.01 -10.49 -12.40
C GLN A 87 2.60 -9.44 -11.42
N PRO A 88 3.60 -9.81 -10.58
CA PRO A 88 4.24 -8.87 -9.69
C PRO A 88 4.98 -7.77 -10.46
N ARG A 89 4.84 -6.52 -10.00
CA ARG A 89 5.30 -5.31 -10.67
C ARG A 89 5.92 -4.37 -9.66
N VAL A 90 7.01 -3.72 -10.04
CA VAL A 90 7.64 -2.66 -9.24
C VAL A 90 7.14 -1.32 -9.75
N ARG A 91 6.76 -0.42 -8.83
CA ARG A 91 6.33 0.94 -9.14
C ARG A 91 7.00 1.93 -8.21
N LEU A 92 7.51 3.03 -8.76
CA LEU A 92 7.92 4.18 -7.98
C LEU A 92 6.69 4.97 -7.57
N THR A 93 6.53 5.21 -6.27
CA THR A 93 5.46 6.04 -5.71
C THR A 93 6.08 7.28 -5.07
N SER A 94 5.47 8.43 -5.33
CA SER A 94 5.81 9.68 -4.66
C SER A 94 4.66 10.03 -3.72
N SER A 95 4.83 9.81 -2.42
CA SER A 95 3.93 10.36 -1.40
C SER A 95 4.69 11.32 -0.49
N GLN A 96 4.14 12.52 -0.29
CA GLN A 96 4.45 13.44 0.81
C GLN A 96 5.93 13.52 1.25
N ASN A 97 6.84 13.83 0.32
CA ASN A 97 8.26 14.22 0.51
C ASN A 97 9.36 13.19 0.23
N ARG A 98 9.10 11.89 0.01
CA ARG A 98 10.17 10.98 -0.48
C ARG A 98 9.66 9.94 -1.49
N PRO A 99 10.38 9.73 -2.60
CA PRO A 99 10.09 8.62 -3.50
C PRO A 99 10.37 7.31 -2.77
N HIS A 100 9.43 6.35 -2.86
CA HIS A 100 9.59 5.01 -2.33
C HIS A 100 9.11 3.99 -3.37
N TRP A 101 9.72 2.80 -3.34
CA TRP A 101 9.41 1.74 -4.27
C TRP A 101 8.43 0.75 -3.66
N VAL A 102 7.36 0.46 -4.40
CA VAL A 102 6.35 -0.52 -3.99
C VAL A 102 6.33 -1.70 -4.95
N VAL A 103 5.96 -2.87 -4.43
CA VAL A 103 5.68 -4.06 -5.22
C VAL A 103 4.18 -4.31 -5.22
N GLU A 104 3.59 -4.36 -6.41
CA GLU A 104 2.17 -4.61 -6.63
C GLU A 104 1.97 -5.95 -7.33
N TRP A 105 0.87 -6.65 -7.05
CA TRP A 105 0.47 -7.88 -7.73
C TRP A 105 -1.04 -7.93 -7.92
N GLY A 106 -1.52 -8.79 -8.82
CA GLY A 106 -2.92 -8.83 -9.21
C GLY A 106 -3.30 -7.79 -10.26
N GLU A 107 -4.59 -7.45 -10.29
CA GLU A 107 -5.13 -6.37 -11.09
C GLU A 107 -4.46 -5.03 -10.75
N ARG A 108 -4.55 -4.04 -11.64
CA ARG A 108 -4.09 -2.69 -11.32
C ARG A 108 -4.99 -2.08 -10.26
N ALA A 109 -4.36 -1.53 -9.21
CA ALA A 109 -5.09 -0.84 -8.16
C ALA A 109 -5.93 0.32 -8.75
N PRO A 110 -7.12 0.58 -8.19
CA PRO A 110 -7.92 1.74 -8.56
C PRO A 110 -7.12 3.05 -8.44
N ASP A 111 -7.45 4.03 -9.27
CA ASP A 111 -6.85 5.36 -9.24
C ASP A 111 -6.91 5.96 -7.83
N VAL A 112 -5.95 6.82 -7.49
CA VAL A 112 -5.93 7.56 -6.21
C VAL A 112 -7.20 8.41 -6.01
N ARG A 113 -7.92 8.76 -7.07
CA ARG A 113 -9.21 9.46 -7.06
C ARG A 113 -10.41 8.55 -6.80
N ALA A 114 -10.24 7.23 -6.86
CA ALA A 114 -11.29 6.29 -6.50
C ALA A 114 -11.67 6.42 -5.02
N SER A 115 -12.89 6.04 -4.68
CA SER A 115 -13.33 6.08 -3.28
C SER A 115 -12.48 5.13 -2.42
N SER A 116 -12.30 5.48 -1.14
CA SER A 116 -11.61 4.58 -0.20
C SER A 116 -12.30 3.22 -0.11
N THR A 117 -13.63 3.19 -0.18
CA THR A 117 -14.45 1.97 -0.21
C THR A 117 -14.08 1.06 -1.38
N ASP A 118 -14.00 1.59 -2.60
CA ASP A 118 -13.64 0.80 -3.78
C ASP A 118 -12.23 0.21 -3.65
N ARG A 119 -11.30 0.99 -3.09
CA ARG A 119 -9.95 0.52 -2.79
C ARG A 119 -9.95 -0.58 -1.74
N TYR A 120 -10.74 -0.45 -0.67
CA TYR A 120 -10.81 -1.47 0.37
C TYR A 120 -11.41 -2.77 -0.16
N HIS A 121 -12.48 -2.72 -0.96
CA HIS A 121 -13.02 -3.90 -1.64
C HIS A 121 -12.00 -4.52 -2.59
N PHE A 122 -11.25 -3.70 -3.34
CA PHE A 122 -10.17 -4.20 -4.20
C PHE A 122 -9.13 -5.02 -3.42
N TYR A 123 -8.77 -4.57 -2.21
CA TYR A 123 -7.85 -5.29 -1.32
C TYR A 123 -8.53 -6.39 -0.48
N GLY A 124 -9.81 -6.69 -0.71
CA GLY A 124 -10.53 -7.77 -0.03
C GLY A 124 -10.84 -7.49 1.44
N TYR A 125 -10.99 -6.23 1.82
CA TYR A 125 -11.44 -5.88 3.16
C TYR A 125 -12.89 -6.31 3.37
N SER A 126 -13.22 -6.70 4.59
CA SER A 126 -14.58 -7.01 5.00
C SER A 126 -15.45 -5.76 5.08
N ASP A 127 -16.75 -5.93 4.90
CA ASP A 127 -17.70 -4.81 4.94
C ASP A 127 -17.70 -4.14 6.34
N ILE A 128 -17.47 -4.91 7.40
CA ILE A 128 -17.29 -4.41 8.77
C ILE A 128 -16.04 -3.54 8.86
N ALA A 129 -14.91 -4.01 8.33
CA ALA A 129 -13.67 -3.24 8.34
C ALA A 129 -13.78 -1.96 7.51
N ILE A 130 -14.49 -2.01 6.38
CA ILE A 130 -14.77 -0.84 5.54
C ILE A 130 -15.61 0.18 6.30
N ALA A 131 -16.71 -0.26 6.93
CA ALA A 131 -17.58 0.61 7.72
C ALA A 131 -16.84 1.29 8.89
N ALA A 132 -15.83 0.64 9.47
CA ALA A 132 -14.98 1.23 10.51
C ALA A 132 -14.02 2.32 10.00
N HIS A 133 -13.66 2.30 8.71
CA HIS A 133 -12.71 3.26 8.10
C HIS A 133 -13.40 4.32 7.24
N THR A 134 -14.66 4.12 6.86
CA THR A 134 -15.47 5.14 6.21
C THR A 134 -16.03 6.07 7.28
N PRO A 135 -15.70 7.38 7.26
CA PRO A 135 -16.29 8.32 8.20
C PRO A 135 -17.82 8.28 8.05
N LYS A 136 -18.55 8.03 9.15
CA LYS A 136 -20.00 8.25 9.18
C LYS A 136 -20.25 9.72 8.83
N THR A 137 -20.87 9.97 7.69
CA THR A 137 -21.24 11.32 7.27
C THR A 137 -22.31 11.88 8.21
N LEU A 138 -21.87 12.55 9.27
CA LEU A 138 -22.59 13.67 9.88
C LEU A 138 -21.85 14.92 9.42
N SER A 139 -22.52 15.77 8.65
CA SER A 139 -21.98 17.04 8.13
C SER A 139 -21.73 18.09 9.26
N PRO A 140 -20.90 19.14 9.03
CA PRO A 140 -19.72 19.54 9.83
C PRO A 140 -19.98 20.78 10.76
N PRO A 141 -19.01 21.41 11.50
CA PRO A 141 -17.53 21.32 11.37
C PRO A 141 -16.69 21.25 12.67
N GLY A 142 -15.46 20.74 12.55
CA GLY A 142 -14.42 20.86 13.58
C GLY A 142 -13.29 19.87 13.37
N ALA A 143 -12.06 20.36 13.18
CA ALA A 143 -10.90 19.61 12.70
C ALA A 143 -10.35 18.57 13.69
N ALA A 144 -9.90 17.41 13.16
CA ALA A 144 -8.62 16.72 13.45
C ALA A 144 -8.65 15.27 12.87
N ARG A 145 -7.97 14.93 11.77
CA ARG A 145 -6.54 14.57 11.56
C ARG A 145 -6.21 13.06 11.70
N ALA A 146 -6.13 12.39 10.56
CA ALA A 146 -5.08 11.43 10.17
C ALA A 146 -5.08 11.41 8.63
N CYS A 147 -4.01 11.89 7.99
CA CYS A 147 -4.00 12.10 6.53
C CYS A 147 -3.72 10.79 5.75
N PRO A 148 -4.67 10.32 4.93
CA PRO A 148 -4.41 10.02 3.51
C PRO A 148 -3.75 11.23 2.82
N ALA A 149 -3.02 10.99 1.72
CA ALA A 149 -2.14 11.92 1.00
C ALA A 149 -2.47 13.45 1.04
N SER A 150 -1.43 14.28 1.19
CA SER A 150 -1.52 15.74 1.38
C SER A 150 -1.93 16.46 0.09
N PRO A 151 -2.79 17.49 0.15
CA PRO A 151 -2.95 18.44 -0.93
C PRO A 151 -1.98 19.62 -0.76
N GLY A 152 -1.08 19.80 -1.72
CA GLY A 152 -0.40 21.08 -1.94
C GLY A 152 -1.32 22.00 -2.73
N ALA A 153 -1.90 23.00 -2.07
CA ALA A 153 -2.61 24.09 -2.74
C ALA A 153 -1.62 25.22 -3.04
N GLY A 154 -1.10 25.26 -4.26
CA GLY A 154 -0.65 26.51 -4.85
C GLY A 154 -1.88 27.29 -5.31
N GLN A 155 -2.17 28.42 -4.66
CA GLN A 155 -3.12 29.38 -5.22
C GLN A 155 -2.45 30.08 -6.40
N ALA A 156 -2.92 29.75 -7.59
CA ALA A 156 -2.80 30.60 -8.75
C ALA A 156 -3.77 31.78 -8.57
N THR A 157 -3.24 32.98 -8.35
CA THR A 157 -4.00 34.22 -8.56
C THR A 157 -4.20 34.40 -10.06
N SER A 158 -5.46 34.42 -10.49
CA SER A 158 -5.87 34.79 -11.86
C SER A 158 -6.81 36.01 -11.82
N PRO A 159 -6.93 36.74 -12.95
CA PRO A 159 -7.12 38.18 -12.98
C PRO A 159 -8.60 38.60 -12.98
N GLY A 160 -8.92 39.67 -12.24
CA GLY A 160 -10.24 40.30 -12.22
C GLY A 160 -10.26 41.60 -13.03
N ARG A 161 -10.67 41.50 -14.29
CA ARG A 161 -11.08 42.61 -15.16
C ARG A 161 -12.36 43.24 -14.59
N ARG A 162 -12.39 44.57 -14.38
CA ARG A 162 -13.63 45.34 -14.29
C ARG A 162 -13.52 46.60 -15.15
N THR A 163 -14.42 46.64 -16.13
CA THR A 163 -14.79 47.76 -16.99
C THR A 163 -15.80 48.67 -16.30
N GLY A 164 -15.69 49.99 -16.51
CA GLY A 164 -16.84 50.87 -16.75
C GLY A 164 -17.20 51.94 -15.70
N ALA A 165 -17.14 53.21 -16.15
CA ALA A 165 -17.96 54.41 -15.85
C ALA A 165 -18.08 54.88 -14.38
N GLU A 166 -17.97 56.16 -14.02
CA GLU A 166 -18.11 57.47 -14.72
C GLU A 166 -16.90 58.38 -14.45
#